data_AF-A0A453F6J3-F1
#
_entry.id   AF-A0A453F6J3-F1
#
_cell.length_a   1.000
_cell.length_b   1.000
_cell.length_c   1.000
_cell.angle_alpha   90.00
_cell.angle_beta   90.00
_cell.angle_gamma   90.00
#
_symmetry.space_group_name_H-M   'P 1'
#
loop_
_entity.id
_entity.type
_entity.pdbx_description
1 polymer ?
#
loop_
_entity_poly.entity_id
_entity_poly.type
_entity_poly.pdbx_seq_one_letter_code
_entity_poly.pdbx_strand_id
1 'polypeptide(L)'
;MSKYDMTGIGLNLREIPDDNGSLRLVVLGLILDGPAHSAGVRQGDELLSVNGIDIRGKSAFDVSSMLQGPKETFVTIKVKHDSCGPVESMKVQRQMAARTPIFYRLEKRDNENSSVGYIHIKEFNAVAKKDLVSGVLLH
;
A
#
# COMPACT_ATOMS: atom_id res chain seq x y z
N MET A 1 -11.76 9.01 10.12
CA MET A 1 -10.82 8.32 9.22
C MET A 1 -9.43 8.84 9.54
N SER A 2 -8.51 7.94 9.85
CA SER A 2 -7.12 8.29 10.17
C SER A 2 -6.48 8.95 8.95
N LYS A 3 -5.71 10.02 9.17
CA LYS A 3 -5.15 10.95 8.18
C LYS A 3 -4.11 10.33 7.21
N TYR A 4 -3.96 9.00 7.21
CA TYR A 4 -2.94 8.24 6.46
C TYR A 4 -3.52 6.93 5.89
N ASP A 5 -4.70 7.01 5.27
CA ASP A 5 -5.25 5.86 4.55
C ASP A 5 -4.34 5.49 3.37
N MET A 6 -4.30 4.19 3.05
CA MET A 6 -3.63 3.75 1.84
C MET A 6 -4.35 4.25 0.60
N THR A 7 -3.56 4.59 -0.41
CA THR A 7 -4.08 5.06 -1.70
C THR A 7 -4.90 3.97 -2.39
N GLY A 8 -5.69 4.34 -3.41
CA GLY A 8 -6.48 3.38 -4.21
C GLY A 8 -5.65 2.31 -4.96
N ILE A 9 -4.32 2.35 -4.86
CA ILE A 9 -3.40 1.34 -5.40
C ILE A 9 -2.53 0.67 -4.33
N GLY A 10 -2.78 0.96 -3.05
CA GLY A 10 -2.08 0.33 -1.93
C GLY A 10 -0.73 0.96 -1.57
N LEU A 11 -0.60 2.28 -1.69
CA LEU A 11 0.59 3.01 -1.24
C LEU A 11 0.31 3.79 0.05
N ASN A 12 1.33 3.92 0.88
CA ASN A 12 1.40 4.89 1.97
C ASN A 12 2.49 5.92 1.62
N LEU A 13 2.14 7.20 1.58
CA LEU A 13 3.02 8.27 1.11
C LEU A 13 3.49 9.14 2.29
N ARG A 14 4.76 9.52 2.25
CA ARG A 14 5.37 10.49 3.16
C ARG A 14 5.73 11.75 2.37
N GLU A 15 5.33 12.90 2.90
CA GLU A 15 5.78 14.21 2.43
C GLU A 15 7.18 14.50 2.95
N ILE A 16 8.08 14.90 2.05
CA ILE A 16 9.44 15.33 2.37
C ILE A 16 9.67 16.69 1.71
N PRO A 17 10.13 17.72 2.44
CA PRO A 17 10.58 18.96 1.81
C PRO A 17 11.76 18.69 0.88
N ASP A 18 11.74 19.26 -0.31
CA ASP A 18 12.87 19.30 -1.22
C ASP A 18 13.75 20.54 -0.97
N ASP A 19 14.87 20.61 -1.69
CA ASP A 19 15.88 21.67 -1.53
C ASP A 19 15.33 23.08 -1.85
N ASN A 20 14.22 23.17 -2.58
CA ASN A 20 13.58 24.42 -2.97
C ASN A 20 12.38 24.76 -2.05
N GLY A 21 12.19 24.01 -0.96
CA GLY A 21 11.06 24.17 -0.03
C GLY A 21 9.72 23.67 -0.56
N SER A 22 9.70 23.00 -1.73
CA SER A 22 8.51 22.32 -2.25
C SER A 22 8.40 20.91 -1.65
N LEU A 23 7.21 20.30 -1.72
CA LEU A 23 7.01 18.94 -1.22
C LEU A 23 7.29 17.91 -2.32
N ARG A 24 8.03 16.86 -1.99
CA ARG A 24 8.12 15.62 -2.77
C ARG A 24 7.53 14.46 -1.98
N LEU A 25 7.00 13.47 -2.68
CA LEU A 25 6.31 12.34 -2.05
C LEU A 25 7.12 11.05 -2.23
N VAL A 26 7.39 10.39 -1.11
CA VAL A 26 8.13 9.12 -1.06
C VAL A 26 7.21 8.01 -0.56
N VAL A 27 7.33 6.82 -1.14
CA VAL A 27 6.62 5.62 -0.68
C VAL A 27 7.16 5.20 0.68
N LEU A 28 6.40 5.47 1.74
CA LEU A 28 6.71 5.04 3.09
C LEU A 28 6.47 3.54 3.27
N GLY A 29 5.47 3.01 2.59
CA GLY A 29 5.10 1.59 2.63
C GLY A 29 4.06 1.27 1.56
N LEU A 30 3.81 -0.01 1.37
CA LEU A 30 2.87 -0.50 0.37
C LEU A 30 2.28 -1.84 0.79
N ILE A 31 1.12 -2.17 0.23
CA ILE A 31 0.47 -3.47 0.44
C ILE A 31 1.31 -4.55 -0.26
N LEU A 32 1.81 -5.50 0.51
CA LEU A 32 2.46 -6.69 -0.06
C LEU A 32 1.43 -7.50 -0.86
N ASP A 33 1.85 -7.88 -2.07
CA ASP A 33 1.02 -8.49 -3.12
C ASP A 33 -0.17 -7.62 -3.59
N GLY A 34 -0.14 -6.32 -3.29
CA GLY A 34 -1.09 -5.33 -3.79
C GLY A 34 -0.74 -4.79 -5.18
N PRO A 35 -1.61 -3.95 -5.79
CA PRO A 35 -1.43 -3.50 -7.18
C PRO A 35 -0.12 -2.78 -7.43
N ALA A 36 0.24 -1.84 -6.55
CA ALA A 36 1.49 -1.10 -6.71
C ALA A 36 2.71 -2.01 -6.52
N HIS A 37 2.67 -2.95 -5.57
CA HIS A 37 3.74 -3.93 -5.36
C HIS A 37 3.91 -4.84 -6.58
N SER A 38 2.81 -5.41 -7.10
CA SER A 38 2.82 -6.25 -8.30
C SER A 38 3.25 -5.50 -9.57
N ALA A 39 3.04 -4.18 -9.62
CA ALA A 39 3.53 -3.34 -10.70
C ALA A 39 5.04 -3.07 -10.60
N GLY A 40 5.65 -3.30 -9.44
CA GLY A 40 7.10 -3.14 -9.20
C GLY A 40 7.48 -1.93 -8.34
N VAL A 41 6.51 -1.22 -7.76
CA VAL A 41 6.78 -0.13 -6.80
C VAL A 41 7.41 -0.70 -5.53
N ARG A 42 8.35 0.04 -4.95
CA ARG A 42 9.11 -0.34 -3.77
C ARG A 42 9.01 0.72 -2.69
N GLN A 43 9.25 0.30 -1.45
CA GLN A 43 9.43 1.24 -0.35
C GLN A 43 10.67 2.11 -0.64
N GLY A 44 10.55 3.42 -0.41
CA GLY A 44 11.62 4.39 -0.67
C GLY A 44 11.55 5.05 -2.04
N ASP A 45 10.71 4.55 -2.96
CA ASP A 45 10.54 5.17 -4.27
C ASP A 45 9.98 6.59 -4.15
N GLU A 46 10.48 7.50 -4.99
CA GLU A 46 9.89 8.83 -5.14
C GLU A 46 8.82 8.80 -6.22
N LEU A 47 7.62 9.28 -5.90
CA LEU A 47 6.54 9.44 -6.86
C LEU A 47 6.71 10.79 -7.57
N LEU A 48 6.81 10.75 -8.91
CA LEU A 48 7.07 11.94 -9.73
C LEU A 48 5.82 12.47 -10.42
N SER A 49 4.97 11.57 -10.93
CA SER A 49 3.75 11.97 -11.65
C SER A 49 2.64 10.95 -11.53
N VAL A 50 1.40 11.42 -11.65
CA VAL A 50 0.19 10.59 -11.71
C VAL A 50 -0.60 10.99 -12.95
N ASN A 51 -0.87 10.02 -13.83
CA ASN A 51 -1.48 10.21 -15.15
C ASN A 51 -0.79 11.29 -15.99
N GLY A 52 0.54 11.36 -15.92
CA GLY A 52 1.34 12.37 -16.64
C GLY A 52 1.35 13.76 -16.01
N ILE A 53 0.59 13.98 -14.94
CA ILE A 53 0.58 15.24 -14.19
C ILE A 53 1.69 15.19 -13.15
N ASP A 54 2.61 16.15 -13.22
CA ASP A 54 3.65 16.36 -12.21
C ASP A 54 3.02 16.64 -10.84
N ILE A 55 3.51 15.95 -9.81
CA ILE A 55 2.95 16.05 -8.45
C ILE A 55 3.84 16.81 -7.46
N ARG A 56 4.94 17.42 -7.92
CA ARG A 56 5.81 18.22 -7.07
C ARG A 56 5.02 19.39 -6.46
N GLY A 57 5.22 19.60 -5.17
CA GLY A 57 4.52 20.62 -4.39
C GLY A 57 3.08 20.24 -3.99
N LYS A 58 2.55 19.09 -4.41
CA LYS A 58 1.24 18.61 -3.96
C LYS A 58 1.34 17.89 -2.62
N SER A 59 0.28 17.96 -1.82
CA SER A 59 0.20 17.19 -0.58
C SER A 59 -0.01 15.70 -0.86
N ALA A 60 0.32 14.85 0.12
CA ALA A 60 0.00 13.43 0.07
C ALA A 60 -1.50 13.20 -0.05
N PHE A 61 -2.34 14.09 0.50
CA PHE A 61 -3.79 14.01 0.37
C PHE A 61 -4.26 14.22 -1.07
N ASP A 62 -3.76 15.25 -1.74
CA ASP A 62 -4.12 15.55 -3.13
C ASP A 62 -3.71 14.40 -4.05
N VAL A 63 -2.48 13.90 -3.89
CA VAL A 63 -1.97 12.80 -4.70
C VAL A 63 -2.70 11.50 -4.38
N SER A 64 -3.02 11.23 -3.12
CA SER A 64 -3.84 10.06 -2.74
C SER A 64 -5.20 10.10 -3.44
N SER A 65 -5.82 11.28 -3.53
CA SER A 65 -7.08 11.49 -4.24
C SER A 65 -6.95 11.24 -5.75
N MET A 66 -5.81 11.59 -6.37
CA MET A 66 -5.54 11.28 -7.78
C MET A 66 -5.34 9.77 -8.05
N LEU A 67 -4.75 9.06 -7.07
CA LEU A 67 -4.51 7.62 -7.12
C LEU A 67 -5.79 6.81 -6.84
N GLN A 68 -6.75 7.40 -6.12
CA GLN A 68 -8.09 6.83 -5.95
C GLN A 68 -8.90 6.88 -7.24
N GLY A 69 -9.92 6.02 -7.31
CA GLY A 69 -10.81 5.90 -8.44
C GLY A 69 -11.57 4.57 -8.41
N PRO A 70 -12.49 4.34 -9.37
CA PRO A 70 -13.32 3.14 -9.39
C PRO A 70 -12.47 1.87 -9.49
N LYS A 71 -12.99 0.77 -8.91
CA LYS A 71 -12.40 -0.57 -9.03
C LYS A 71 -12.15 -0.93 -10.49
N GLU A 72 -11.09 -1.69 -10.75
CA GLU A 72 -10.74 -2.20 -12.09
C GLU A 72 -10.36 -1.11 -13.12
N THR A 73 -10.30 0.16 -12.72
CA THR A 73 -9.68 1.21 -13.55
C THR A 73 -8.17 1.22 -13.34
N PHE A 74 -7.44 1.92 -14.22
CA PHE A 74 -5.99 2.02 -14.12
C PHE A 74 -5.55 3.46 -13.87
N VAL A 75 -4.41 3.60 -13.22
CA VAL A 75 -3.67 4.84 -13.07
C VAL A 75 -2.25 4.61 -13.55
N THR A 76 -1.71 5.58 -14.30
CA THR A 76 -0.30 5.53 -14.70
C THR A 76 0.49 6.36 -13.70
N ILE A 77 1.49 5.76 -13.06
CA ILE A 77 2.39 6.47 -12.15
C ILE A 77 3.79 6.47 -12.73
N LYS A 78 4.56 7.51 -12.40
CA LYS A 78 6.00 7.56 -12.67
C LYS A 78 6.73 7.59 -11.35
N VAL A 79 7.62 6.62 -11.13
CA VAL A 79 8.40 6.50 -9.90
C VAL A 79 9.88 6.58 -10.22
N LYS A 80 10.67 7.01 -9.25
CA LYS A 80 12.13 6.95 -9.29
C LYS A 80 12.60 6.02 -8.17
N HIS A 81 13.30 4.95 -8.54
CA HIS A 81 13.91 4.03 -7.59
C HIS A 81 15.15 4.67 -7.00
N ASP A 82 15.22 4.76 -5.66
CA ASP A 82 16.32 5.40 -4.94
C ASP A 82 16.65 6.84 -5.41
N SER A 83 17.65 7.48 -4.80
CA SER A 83 18.04 8.85 -5.17
C SER A 83 18.70 8.95 -6.56
N CYS A 84 19.28 7.86 -7.07
CA CYS A 84 20.03 7.83 -8.34
C CYS A 84 19.57 6.73 -9.31
N GLY A 85 18.53 5.97 -8.99
CA GLY A 85 18.09 4.86 -9.83
C GLY A 85 17.18 5.31 -10.99
N PRO A 86 16.74 4.33 -11.80
CA PRO A 86 15.96 4.59 -12.99
C PRO A 86 14.59 5.18 -12.67
N VAL A 87 14.09 5.96 -13.63
CA VAL A 87 12.72 6.47 -13.62
C VAL A 87 11.86 5.54 -14.46
N GLU A 88 10.83 4.96 -13.85
CA GLU A 88 9.96 3.98 -14.48
C GLU A 88 8.52 4.46 -14.50
N SER A 89 7.83 4.17 -15.60
CA SER A 89 6.41 4.49 -15.78
C SER A 89 5.61 3.19 -15.72
N MET A 90 4.66 3.13 -14.80
CA MET A 90 3.94 1.90 -14.46
C MET A 90 2.44 2.12 -14.57
N LYS A 91 1.74 1.20 -15.21
CA LYS A 91 0.27 1.19 -15.24
C LYS A 91 -0.24 0.28 -14.12
N VAL A 92 -0.86 0.88 -13.12
CA VAL A 92 -1.28 0.21 -11.88
C VAL A 92 -2.79 0.13 -11.84
N GLN A 93 -3.33 -1.04 -11.47
CA GLN A 93 -4.76 -1.24 -11.34
C GLN A 93 -5.26 -0.68 -10.00
N ARG A 94 -6.36 0.07 -10.01
CA ARG A 94 -7.03 0.53 -8.79
C ARG A 94 -7.81 -0.61 -8.15
N GLN A 95 -7.66 -0.74 -6.85
CA GLN A 95 -8.43 -1.67 -6.03
C GLN A 95 -9.39 -0.91 -5.12
N MET A 96 -10.57 -1.49 -4.89
CA MET A 96 -11.52 -0.95 -3.92
C MET A 96 -11.05 -1.19 -2.48
N ALA A 97 -11.54 -0.32 -1.58
CA ALA A 97 -11.26 -0.31 -0.16
C ALA A 97 -11.45 -1.68 0.52
N ALA A 98 -10.52 -1.96 1.44
CA ALA A 98 -10.52 -2.98 2.48
C ALA A 98 -10.82 -4.42 2.00
N ARG A 99 -9.80 -5.09 1.45
CA ARG A 99 -9.77 -6.56 1.36
C ARG A 99 -9.46 -7.15 2.73
N THR A 100 -9.80 -8.42 2.95
CA THR A 100 -9.40 -9.09 4.19
C THR A 100 -7.86 -9.11 4.29
N PRO A 101 -7.26 -8.48 5.32
CA PRO A 101 -5.81 -8.37 5.39
C PRO A 101 -5.18 -9.54 6.14
N ILE A 102 -5.96 -10.57 6.48
CA ILE A 102 -5.58 -11.59 7.46
C ILE A 102 -5.47 -12.95 6.81
N PHE A 103 -4.33 -13.58 7.02
CA PHE A 103 -4.07 -14.98 6.69
C PHE A 103 -3.83 -15.71 8.00
N TYR A 104 -4.45 -16.87 8.18
CA TYR A 104 -4.25 -17.69 9.37
C TYR A 104 -4.00 -19.15 9.01
N ARG A 105 -3.26 -19.85 9.86
CA ARG A 105 -3.01 -21.30 9.74
C ARG A 105 -2.84 -21.91 11.12
N LEU A 106 -3.33 -23.14 11.29
CA LEU A 106 -3.10 -23.95 12.48
C LEU A 106 -1.99 -24.96 12.20
N GLU A 107 -0.99 -25.04 13.08
CA GLU A 107 0.10 -26.00 12.97
C GLU A 107 0.08 -27.02 14.12
N LYS A 108 0.11 -28.28 13.70
CA LYS A 108 0.44 -29.49 14.47
C LYS A 108 1.79 -29.35 15.17
N ARG A 109 1.91 -29.39 16.49
CA ARG A 109 3.22 -29.66 17.09
C ARG A 109 3.45 -31.17 17.12
N ASP A 110 4.51 -31.64 16.45
CA ASP A 110 4.87 -33.06 16.50
C ASP A 110 5.14 -33.47 17.96
N ASN A 111 4.45 -34.53 18.40
CA ASN A 111 4.49 -35.13 19.74
C ASN A 111 3.69 -34.44 20.88
N GLU A 112 2.90 -33.41 20.61
CA GLU A 112 1.94 -32.85 21.59
C GLU A 112 0.52 -32.81 21.01
N ASN A 113 -0.50 -33.06 21.83
CA ASN A 113 -1.90 -32.88 21.45
C ASN A 113 -2.31 -31.38 21.43
N SER A 114 -1.33 -30.49 21.22
CA SER A 114 -1.44 -29.05 21.22
C SER A 114 -1.31 -28.52 19.79
N SER A 115 -2.01 -27.43 19.49
CA SER A 115 -1.97 -26.78 18.18
C SER A 115 -1.61 -25.31 18.35
N VAL A 116 -0.78 -24.78 17.45
CA VAL A 116 -0.38 -23.37 17.45
C VAL A 116 -1.04 -22.65 16.27
N GLY A 117 -1.75 -21.56 16.54
CA GLY A 117 -2.34 -20.70 15.52
C GLY A 117 -1.38 -19.58 15.11
N TYR A 118 -1.11 -19.47 13.81
CA TYR A 118 -0.35 -18.38 13.21
C TYR A 118 -1.31 -17.42 12.51
N ILE A 119 -1.17 -16.13 12.77
CA ILE A 119 -1.93 -15.07 12.11
C ILE A 119 -0.94 -14.07 11.49
N HIS A 120 -1.04 -13.88 10.18
CA HIS A 120 -0.28 -12.88 9.44
C HIS A 120 -1.23 -11.77 8.97
N ILE A 121 -0.98 -10.54 9.44
CA ILE A 121 -1.73 -9.34 9.08
C ILE A 121 -0.91 -8.56 8.05
N LYS A 122 -1.40 -8.48 6.80
CA LYS A 122 -0.73 -7.75 5.71
C LYS A 122 -0.87 -6.24 5.82
N GLU A 123 -1.97 -5.75 6.39
CA GLU A 123 -2.26 -4.32 6.59
C GLU A 123 -3.27 -4.09 7.72
N PHE A 124 -3.25 -2.90 8.32
CA PHE A 124 -4.25 -2.46 9.29
C PHE A 124 -5.29 -1.58 8.59
N ASN A 125 -6.36 -2.20 8.08
CA ASN A 125 -7.46 -1.51 7.40
C ASN A 125 -8.78 -1.54 8.21
N ALA A 126 -9.84 -0.95 7.67
CA ALA A 126 -11.13 -0.84 8.34
C ALA A 126 -11.80 -2.20 8.68
N VAL A 127 -11.47 -3.29 7.98
CA VAL A 127 -12.04 -4.63 8.23
C VAL A 127 -11.13 -5.52 9.08
N ALA A 128 -9.85 -5.15 9.26
CA ALA A 128 -8.86 -5.94 9.99
C ALA A 128 -9.35 -6.40 11.37
N LYS A 129 -9.98 -5.51 12.15
CA LYS A 129 -10.52 -5.88 13.47
C LYS A 129 -11.56 -6.99 13.39
N LYS A 130 -12.52 -6.88 12.46
CA LYS A 130 -13.60 -7.87 12.27
C LYS A 130 -13.01 -9.21 11.80
N ASP A 131 -12.08 -9.14 10.87
CA ASP A 131 -11.48 -10.34 10.28
C ASP A 131 -10.59 -11.07 11.30
N LEU A 132 -9.93 -10.33 12.20
CA LEU A 132 -9.06 -10.92 13.23
C LEU A 132 -9.89 -11.74 14.22
N VAL A 133 -11.02 -11.18 14.66
CA VAL A 133 -11.98 -11.88 15.51
C VAL A 133 -12.49 -13.14 14.82
N SER A 134 -12.77 -13.06 13.51
CA SER A 134 -13.23 -14.23 12.74
C SER A 134 -12.16 -15.32 12.63
N GLY A 135 -10.90 -14.95 12.40
CA GLY A 135 -9.78 -15.90 12.30
C GLY A 135 -9.44 -16.61 13.62
N VAL A 136 -9.70 -15.96 14.76
CA VAL A 136 -9.49 -16.57 16.09
C VAL A 136 -10.65 -17.47 16.52
N LEU A 137 -11.89 -17.15 16.11
CA LEU A 137 -13.11 -17.88 16.54
C LEU A 137 -13.48 -19.09 15.69
N LEU A 138 -12.81 -19.33 14.56
CA LEU A 138 -13.15 -20.43 13.65
C LEU A 138 -12.64 -21.82 14.12
N HIS A 139 -12.02 -21.91 15.30
CA HIS A 139 -11.43 -23.15 15.85
C HIS A 139 -11.84 -23.36 17.31
#